data_AF-A0A382G288-F1
#
_entry.id   AF-A0A382G288-F1
#
_cell.length_a   1.000
_cell.length_b   1.000
_cell.length_c   1.000
_cell.angle_alpha   90.00
_cell.angle_beta   90.00
_cell.angle_gamma   90.00
#
_symmetry.space_group_name_H-M   'P 1'
#
loop_
_entity.id
_entity.type
_entity.pdbx_description
1 polymer ?
#
loop_
_entity_poly.entity_id
_entity_poly.type
_entity_poly.pdbx_seq_one_letter_code
_entity_poly.pdbx_strand_id
1 'polypeptide(L)'
;MRDDALSACVGCGLCLPHCPTYRATGDERRSPRGRISLMKIVESGLAEPNAEWLAAMDTCIQCRGCEPACPSGVPFGELMADTQAFNSGTRRLPLRLRLGLRVLGRPQVLRVGTRLLALA
;
A
#
# COMPACT_ATOMS: atom_id res chain seq x y z
N MET A 1 2.63 -13.93 1.22
CA MET A 1 1.33 -13.36 0.80
C MET A 1 0.41 -14.52 0.43
N ARG A 2 -0.89 -14.30 0.15
CA ARG A 2 -1.74 -15.39 -0.37
C ARG A 2 -1.38 -15.68 -1.84
N ASP A 3 -0.76 -16.83 -2.07
CA ASP A 3 -0.19 -17.22 -3.37
C ASP A 3 -1.25 -17.44 -4.47
N ASP A 4 -2.42 -17.96 -4.09
CA ASP A 4 -3.57 -18.16 -4.97
C ASP A 4 -4.06 -16.85 -5.59
N ALA A 5 -4.15 -15.79 -4.78
CA ALA A 5 -4.57 -14.46 -5.22
C ALA A 5 -3.53 -13.80 -6.16
N LEU A 6 -2.24 -14.02 -5.94
CA LEU A 6 -1.19 -13.55 -6.85
C LEU A 6 -1.27 -14.28 -8.20
N SER A 7 -1.41 -15.60 -8.15
CA SER A 7 -1.45 -16.47 -9.33
C SER A 7 -2.66 -16.20 -10.23
N ALA A 8 -3.79 -15.73 -9.68
CA ALA A 8 -4.97 -15.34 -10.46
C ALA A 8 -4.72 -14.22 -11.50
N CYS A 9 -3.69 -13.39 -11.31
CA CYS A 9 -3.36 -12.35 -12.28
C CYS A 9 -2.67 -12.93 -13.53
N VAL A 10 -3.36 -12.84 -14.68
CA VAL A 10 -2.87 -13.28 -16.00
C VAL A 10 -2.10 -12.22 -16.79
N GLY A 11 -1.92 -11.01 -16.24
CA GLY A 11 -1.14 -9.95 -16.89
C GLY A 11 -1.82 -9.25 -18.09
N CYS A 12 -3.14 -9.38 -18.27
CA CYS A 12 -3.87 -8.84 -19.43
C CYS A 12 -3.84 -7.30 -19.56
N GLY A 13 -3.61 -6.56 -18.47
CA GLY A 13 -3.50 -5.10 -18.50
C GLY A 13 -4.82 -4.32 -18.50
N LEU A 14 -5.97 -4.97 -18.39
CA LEU A 14 -7.27 -4.28 -18.31
C LEU A 14 -7.37 -3.32 -17.11
N CYS A 15 -6.59 -3.56 -16.06
CA CYS A 15 -6.56 -2.70 -14.88
C CYS A 15 -5.82 -1.36 -15.09
N LEU A 16 -5.02 -1.22 -16.16
CA LEU A 16 -4.15 -0.07 -16.37
C LEU A 16 -4.93 1.27 -16.45
N PRO A 17 -5.99 1.40 -17.29
CA PRO A 17 -6.75 2.65 -17.39
C PRO A 17 -7.53 3.00 -16.12
N HIS A 18 -7.75 2.02 -15.24
CA HIS A 18 -8.49 2.21 -13.98
C HIS A 18 -7.58 2.58 -12.80
N CYS A 19 -6.26 2.63 -13.00
CA CYS A 19 -5.32 3.03 -11.97
C CYS A 19 -4.95 4.51 -12.10
N PRO A 20 -5.28 5.36 -11.10
CA PRO A 20 -4.94 6.79 -11.15
C PRO A 20 -3.42 7.03 -11.13
N THR A 21 -2.65 6.23 -10.39
CA THR A 21 -1.19 6.34 -10.36
C THR A 21 -0.57 6.07 -11.74
N TYR A 22 -1.03 5.02 -12.43
CA TYR A 22 -0.54 4.74 -13.79
C TYR A 22 -0.95 5.84 -14.76
N ARG A 23 -2.20 6.32 -14.69
CA ARG A 23 -2.66 7.42 -15.54
C ARG A 23 -1.87 8.71 -15.34
N ALA A 24 -1.44 9.00 -14.11
CA ALA A 24 -0.68 10.19 -13.80
C ALA A 24 0.81 10.06 -14.18
N THR A 25 1.38 8.86 -14.09
CA THR A 25 2.84 8.66 -14.22
C THR A 25 3.28 8.01 -15.52
N GLY A 26 2.40 7.25 -16.18
CA GLY A 26 2.75 6.37 -17.31
C GLY A 26 3.68 5.20 -16.95
N ASP A 27 4.13 5.09 -15.69
CA ASP A 27 5.06 4.05 -15.26
C ASP A 27 4.29 2.78 -14.88
N GLU A 28 4.40 1.76 -15.74
CA GLU A 28 3.70 0.51 -15.54
C GLU A 28 4.09 -0.21 -14.24
N ARG A 29 5.31 -0.03 -13.75
CA ARG A 29 5.74 -0.60 -12.45
C ARG A 29 4.87 -0.08 -11.30
N ARG A 30 4.29 1.12 -11.45
CA ARG A 30 3.35 1.76 -10.51
C ARG A 30 1.88 1.52 -10.89
N SER A 31 1.59 0.58 -11.78
CA SER A 31 0.24 0.13 -12.10
C SER A 31 -0.19 -1.06 -11.22
N PRO A 32 -1.46 -1.49 -11.22
CA PRO A 32 -1.90 -2.65 -10.46
C PRO A 32 -1.26 -3.92 -11.00
N ARG A 33 -1.21 -4.08 -12.33
CA ARG A 33 -0.52 -5.20 -12.99
C ARG A 33 0.95 -5.25 -12.61
N GLY A 34 1.67 -4.13 -12.80
CA GLY A 34 3.09 -4.06 -12.51
C GLY A 34 3.41 -4.34 -11.05
N ARG A 35 2.58 -3.85 -10.11
CA ARG A 35 2.71 -4.17 -8.69
C ARG A 35 2.52 -5.65 -8.42
N ILE A 36 1.52 -6.31 -9.00
CA ILE A 36 1.34 -7.76 -8.85
C ILE A 36 2.56 -8.51 -9.43
N SER A 37 3.07 -8.10 -10.59
CA SER A 37 4.28 -8.69 -11.17
C SER A 37 5.48 -8.56 -10.24
N LEU A 38 5.68 -7.38 -9.64
CA LEU A 38 6.71 -7.17 -8.62
C LEU A 38 6.47 -8.08 -7.41
N MET A 39 5.22 -8.17 -6.91
CA MET A 39 4.88 -8.98 -5.73
C MET A 39 5.22 -10.45 -5.98
N LYS A 40 4.92 -10.98 -7.16
CA LYS A 40 5.30 -12.35 -7.55
C LYS A 40 6.81 -12.56 -7.50
N ILE A 41 7.60 -11.62 -8.01
CA ILE A 41 9.07 -11.71 -8.01
C ILE A 41 9.61 -11.76 -6.57
N VAL A 42 9.12 -10.88 -5.69
CA VAL A 42 9.53 -10.86 -4.28
C VAL A 42 9.09 -12.12 -3.53
N GLU A 43 7.83 -12.53 -3.70
CA GLU A 43 7.29 -13.74 -3.05
C GLU A 43 8.02 -15.01 -3.51
N SER A 44 8.44 -15.07 -4.78
CA SER A 44 9.23 -16.19 -5.31
C SER A 44 10.69 -16.22 -4.87
N GLY A 45 11.17 -15.20 -4.13
CA GLY A 45 12.57 -15.07 -3.72
C GLY A 45 13.53 -14.71 -4.85
N LEU A 46 13.02 -14.33 -6.04
CA LEU A 46 13.85 -13.92 -7.18
C LEU A 46 14.42 -12.51 -7.02
N ALA A 47 13.82 -11.67 -6.18
CA ALA A 47 14.36 -10.35 -5.82
C ALA A 47 14.00 -9.95 -4.39
N GLU A 48 14.89 -9.18 -3.77
CA GLU A 48 14.64 -8.58 -2.47
C GLU A 48 13.95 -7.20 -2.61
N PRO A 49 13.11 -6.80 -1.64
CA PRO A 49 12.52 -5.47 -1.58
C PRO A 49 13.59 -4.36 -1.56
N ASN A 50 13.64 -3.55 -2.62
CA ASN A 50 14.55 -2.42 -2.74
C ASN A 50 13.81 -1.06 -2.70
N ALA A 51 14.54 0.05 -2.90
CA ALA A 51 13.94 1.39 -2.90
C ALA A 51 12.88 1.58 -4.00
N GLU A 52 13.07 0.99 -5.18
CA GLU A 52 12.11 1.07 -6.28
C GLU A 52 10.84 0.28 -5.98
N TRP A 53 10.97 -0.91 -5.39
CA TRP A 53 9.85 -1.69 -4.86
C TRP A 53 9.00 -0.87 -3.89
N LEU A 54 9.65 -0.25 -2.89
CA LEU A 54 8.97 0.57 -1.91
C LEU A 54 8.24 1.74 -2.58
N ALA A 55 8.90 2.43 -3.50
CA ALA A 55 8.28 3.52 -4.25
C ALA A 55 7.09 3.07 -5.13
N ALA A 56 7.17 1.86 -5.70
CA ALA A 56 6.07 1.30 -6.48
C ALA A 56 4.83 1.04 -5.60
N MET A 57 5.03 0.51 -4.40
CA MET A 57 3.95 0.22 -3.46
C MET A 57 3.40 1.48 -2.77
N ASP A 58 4.27 2.41 -2.37
CA ASP A 58 3.89 3.64 -1.66
C ASP A 58 3.04 4.60 -2.49
N THR A 59 3.22 4.57 -3.82
CA THR A 59 2.43 5.39 -4.74
C THR A 59 1.03 4.82 -4.97
N CYS A 60 0.68 3.69 -4.35
CA CYS A 60 -0.67 3.14 -4.39
C CYS A 60 -1.54 3.81 -3.31
N ILE A 61 -2.56 4.56 -3.75
CA ILE A 61 -3.54 5.18 -2.85
C ILE A 61 -4.68 4.24 -2.42
N GLN A 62 -4.57 2.94 -2.73
CA GLN A 62 -5.59 1.92 -2.43
C GLN A 62 -7.03 2.30 -2.84
N CYS A 63 -7.22 2.97 -3.98
CA CYS A 63 -8.55 3.35 -4.46
C CYS A 63 -9.40 2.17 -4.97
N ARG A 64 -8.79 0.98 -5.15
CA ARG A 64 -9.43 -0.27 -5.60
C ARG A 64 -10.17 -0.23 -6.95
N GLY A 65 -10.03 0.85 -7.74
CA GLY A 65 -10.65 0.95 -9.06
C GLY A 65 -10.24 -0.13 -10.06
N CYS A 66 -9.12 -0.80 -9.82
CA CYS A 66 -8.63 -1.91 -10.63
C CYS A 66 -9.35 -3.25 -10.40
N GLU A 67 -9.99 -3.45 -9.25
CA GLU A 67 -10.68 -4.70 -8.91
C GLU A 67 -11.92 -4.94 -9.78
N PRO A 68 -12.87 -3.99 -9.93
CA PRO A 68 -14.05 -4.22 -10.79
C PRO A 68 -13.69 -4.32 -12.27
N ALA A 69 -12.52 -3.80 -12.68
CA ALA A 69 -12.01 -3.94 -14.05
C ALA A 69 -11.32 -5.28 -14.31
N CYS A 70 -11.04 -6.08 -13.27
CA CYS A 70 -10.29 -7.31 -13.39
C CYS A 70 -11.22 -8.50 -13.72
N PRO A 71 -11.12 -9.10 -14.92
CA PRO A 71 -11.94 -10.27 -15.26
C PRO A 71 -11.56 -11.51 -14.42
N SER A 72 -10.33 -11.57 -13.93
CA SER A 72 -9.82 -12.65 -13.07
C SER A 72 -10.18 -12.47 -11.60
N GLY A 73 -10.85 -11.38 -11.22
CA GLY A 73 -11.29 -11.16 -9.84
C GLY A 73 -10.16 -11.06 -8.81
N VAL A 74 -8.98 -10.58 -9.20
CA VAL A 74 -7.83 -10.48 -8.27
C VAL A 74 -8.17 -9.54 -7.11
N PRO A 75 -8.09 -9.99 -5.84
CA PRO A 75 -8.38 -9.16 -4.67
C PRO A 75 -7.21 -8.21 -4.37
N PHE A 76 -7.00 -7.23 -5.26
CA PHE A 76 -5.82 -6.36 -5.25
C PHE A 76 -5.64 -5.57 -3.95
N GLY A 77 -6.72 -5.06 -3.36
CA GLY A 77 -6.67 -4.32 -2.11
C GLY A 77 -6.13 -5.15 -0.95
N GLU A 78 -6.52 -6.42 -0.87
CA GLU A 78 -6.01 -7.33 0.16
C GLU A 78 -4.52 -7.64 -0.07
N LEU A 79 -4.11 -7.91 -1.32
CA LEU A 79 -2.69 -8.10 -1.66
C LEU A 79 -1.84 -6.87 -1.31
N MET A 80 -2.35 -5.67 -1.58
CA MET A 80 -1.67 -4.42 -1.24
C MET A 80 -1.60 -4.21 0.28
N ALA A 81 -2.66 -4.51 1.02
CA ALA A 81 -2.66 -4.44 2.48
C ALA A 81 -1.62 -5.38 3.10
N ASP A 82 -1.57 -6.64 2.64
CA ASP A 82 -0.55 -7.62 3.06
C ASP A 82 0.86 -7.11 2.75
N THR A 83 1.06 -6.53 1.55
CA THR A 83 2.34 -5.95 1.12
C THR A 83 2.76 -4.76 1.99
N GLN A 84 1.81 -3.90 2.39
CA GLN A 84 2.08 -2.79 3.28
C GLN A 84 2.41 -3.28 4.69
N ALA A 85 1.75 -4.32 5.18
CA ALA A 85 2.09 -4.95 6.46
C ALA A 85 3.51 -5.53 6.43
N PHE A 86 3.87 -6.23 5.35
CA PHE A 86 5.23 -6.72 5.11
C PHE A 86 6.27 -5.58 5.09
N ASN A 87 6.00 -4.49 4.35
CA ASN A 87 6.89 -3.31 4.28
C ASN A 87 6.94 -2.49 5.59
N SER A 88 5.93 -2.62 6.47
CA SER A 88 5.92 -1.91 7.75
C SER A 88 7.00 -2.47 8.69
N GLY A 89 7.35 -3.75 8.55
CA GLY A 89 8.46 -4.37 9.27
C GLY A 89 9.83 -3.76 8.91
N THR A 90 10.00 -3.29 7.68
CA THR A 90 11.24 -2.66 7.21
C THR A 90 11.36 -1.18 7.57
N ARG A 91 10.24 -0.47 7.86
CA ARG A 91 10.25 0.95 8.24
C ARG A 91 10.27 1.17 9.75
N ARG A 92 11.43 1.56 10.30
CA ARG A 92 11.52 2.02 11.69
C ARG A 92 11.13 3.49 11.81
N LEU A 93 9.94 3.75 12.36
CA LEU A 93 9.54 5.11 12.76
C LEU A 93 10.50 5.68 13.83
N PRO A 94 10.94 6.95 13.73
CA PRO A 94 11.77 7.57 14.75
C PRO A 94 11.01 7.66 16.09
N LEU A 95 11.74 7.55 17.20
CA LEU A 95 11.15 7.47 18.55
C LEU A 95 10.21 8.63 18.87
N ARG A 96 10.57 9.86 18.47
CA ARG A 96 9.73 11.06 18.63
C ARG A 96 8.36 10.92 17.98
N LEU A 97 8.32 10.34 16.78
CA LEU A 97 7.07 10.16 16.02
C LEU A 97 6.24 9.04 16.64
N ARG A 98 6.88 7.95 17.11
CA ARG A 98 6.20 6.88 17.85
C ARG A 98 5.56 7.40 19.14
N LEU A 99 6.27 8.24 19.89
CA LEU A 99 5.74 8.85 21.11
C LEU A 99 4.59 9.81 20.79
N GLY A 100 4.77 10.70 19.81
CA GLY A 100 3.73 11.61 19.35
C GLY A 100 2.45 10.88 18.93
N LEU A 101 2.57 9.83 18.10
CA LEU A 101 1.42 9.01 17.68
C LEU A 101 0.76 8.27 18.85
N ARG A 102 1.52 7.80 19.85
CA ARG A 102 0.93 7.22 21.09
C ARG A 102 0.16 8.24 21.90
N VAL A 103 0.63 9.48 21.97
CA VAL A 103 -0.03 10.59 22.67
C VAL A 103 -1.30 11.00 21.93
N LEU A 104 -1.22 11.22 20.62
CA LEU A 104 -2.38 11.52 19.75
C LEU A 104 -3.41 10.39 19.74
N GLY A 105 -2.99 9.13 19.82
CA GLY A 105 -3.89 7.97 19.88
C GLY A 105 -4.70 7.85 21.18
N ARG A 106 -4.43 8.67 22.20
CA ARG A 106 -5.18 8.67 23.47
C ARG A 106 -6.27 9.73 23.46
N PRO A 107 -7.57 9.36 23.33
CA PRO A 107 -8.65 10.34 23.21
C PRO A 107 -8.81 11.23 24.45
N GLN A 108 -8.40 10.76 25.64
CA GLN A 108 -8.39 11.56 26.86
C GLN A 108 -7.39 12.72 26.80
N VAL A 109 -6.19 12.49 26.25
CA VAL A 109 -5.16 13.52 26.12
C VAL A 109 -5.61 14.58 25.11
N LEU A 110 -6.22 14.15 24.00
CA LEU A 110 -6.80 15.07 23.02
C LEU A 110 -7.91 15.91 23.62
N ARG A 111 -8.83 15.31 24.41
CA ARG A 111 -9.92 16.04 25.08
C ARG A 111 -9.43 17.05 26.12
N VAL A 112 -8.41 16.70 26.90
CA VAL A 112 -7.81 17.62 27.88
C VAL A 112 -7.07 18.73 27.14
N GLY A 113 -6.28 18.39 26.12
CA GLY A 113 -5.54 19.36 25.30
C GLY A 113 -6.46 20.37 24.61
N THR A 114 -7.56 19.94 23.99
CA THR A 114 -8.52 20.87 23.36
C THR A 114 -9.25 21.75 24.36
N ARG A 115 -9.59 21.24 25.55
CA ARG A 115 -10.17 22.06 26.64
C ARG A 115 -9.20 23.09 27.19
N LEU A 116 -7.93 22.73 27.36
CA LEU A 116 -6.89 23.65 27.82
C LEU A 116 -6.62 24.73 26.77
N LEU A 117 -6.58 24.38 25.49
CA LEU A 117 -6.44 25.34 24.38
C LEU A 117 -7.65 26.27 24.25
N ALA A 118 -8.84 25.85 24.65
CA ALA A 118 -10.04 26.69 24.63
C ALA A 118 -10.12 27.67 25.84
N LEU A 119 -9.27 27.48 26.85
CA LEU A 119 -9.21 28.30 28.07
C LEU A 119 -7.99 29.22 28.11
N ALA A 120 -7.07 29.09 27.15
CA ALA A 120 -5.87 29.92 26.98
C ALA A 120 -6.08 30.93 25.85
#